data_AF-A0A4Q2AJD5-F1
#
_entry.id   AF-A0A4Q2AJD5-F1
#
_cell.length_a   1.000
_cell.length_b   1.000
_cell.length_c   1.000
_cell.angle_alpha   90.00
_cell.angle_beta   90.00
_cell.angle_gamma   90.00
#
_symmetry.space_group_name_H-M   'P 1'
#
loop_
_entity.id
_entity.type
_entity.pdbx_description
1 polymer ?
#
loop_
_entity_poly.entity_id
_entity_poly.type
_entity_poly.pdbx_seq_one_letter_code
_entity_poly.pdbx_strand_id
1 'polypeptide(L)'
;MQPRHVLCFLGRDRELQHLRDAANAAIAEFATGFGIDDAYSVAEPDERMSRSFEVCRDRVAADAWTPADDEAVGTHQSVLYVLGPRMTRENAVRASIGALFLVDRLIDAGAVAVKGESAGVAHGLHRWRELIRMGVVATDADDALAQNRVCRLAFALRPLASDGYFESVGFHLAGLPDVQVPRSRGSDRDAVAVIDGVADEIVRHGIDATLHAHEALLIDDASHDEDDFKFNPYGIVRLST
;
A
#
# COMPACT_ATOMS: atom_id res chain seq x y z
N MET A 1 4.17 3.48 17.71
CA MET A 1 3.62 4.52 16.80
C MET A 1 2.36 4.01 16.09
N GLN A 2 1.44 4.89 15.63
CA GLN A 2 0.22 4.48 14.90
C GLN A 2 0.42 4.58 13.37
N PRO A 3 0.13 3.52 12.60
CA PRO A 3 0.28 3.51 11.14
C PRO A 3 -0.51 4.64 10.49
N ARG A 4 -0.07 5.11 9.33
CA ARG A 4 -0.84 6.02 8.48
C ARG A 4 -0.48 5.81 7.02
N HIS A 5 -1.42 6.11 6.14
CA HIS A 5 -1.14 6.22 4.71
C HIS A 5 -0.36 7.50 4.40
N VAL A 6 0.60 7.38 3.50
CA VAL A 6 1.29 8.48 2.83
C VAL A 6 1.22 8.15 1.35
N LEU A 7 0.51 8.98 0.60
CA LEU A 7 0.24 8.78 -0.82
C LEU A 7 0.91 9.87 -1.61
N CYS A 8 1.70 9.49 -2.62
CA CYS A 8 2.32 10.38 -3.58
C CYS A 8 1.57 10.25 -4.92
N PHE A 9 1.12 11.38 -5.46
CA PHE A 9 0.45 11.49 -6.75
C PHE A 9 1.29 12.37 -7.67
N LEU A 10 1.52 11.92 -8.89
CA LEU A 10 2.19 12.69 -9.93
C LEU A 10 1.14 13.28 -10.88
N GLY A 11 1.17 14.58 -11.11
CA GLY A 11 0.28 15.27 -12.06
C GLY A 11 0.92 15.42 -13.44
N ARG A 12 0.09 15.38 -14.48
CA ARG A 12 0.53 15.64 -15.87
C ARG A 12 0.99 17.07 -16.08
N ASP A 13 0.31 18.01 -15.44
CA ASP A 13 0.45 19.44 -15.66
C ASP A 13 1.10 20.14 -14.46
N ARG A 14 1.63 21.34 -14.69
CA ARG A 14 2.16 22.21 -13.63
C ARG A 14 1.05 22.86 -12.79
N GLU A 15 -0.21 22.61 -13.11
CA GLU A 15 -1.35 23.10 -12.36
C GLU A 15 -1.74 22.10 -11.27
N LEU A 16 -1.08 22.20 -10.11
CA LEU A 16 -1.35 21.34 -8.95
C LEU A 16 -2.74 21.59 -8.32
N GLN A 17 -3.35 22.75 -8.60
CA GLN A 17 -4.61 23.16 -7.98
C GLN A 17 -5.75 22.17 -8.26
N HIS A 18 -5.81 21.62 -9.47
CA HIS A 18 -6.87 20.68 -9.82
C HIS A 18 -6.84 19.40 -8.96
N LEU A 19 -5.63 18.84 -8.75
CA LEU A 19 -5.45 17.69 -7.86
C LEU A 19 -5.73 18.05 -6.39
N ARG A 20 -5.33 19.25 -5.94
CA ARG A 20 -5.62 19.74 -4.59
C ARG A 20 -7.12 19.87 -4.34
N ASP A 21 -7.85 20.44 -5.29
CA ASP A 21 -9.31 20.61 -5.20
C ASP A 21 -10.02 19.27 -5.17
N ALA A 22 -9.62 18.33 -6.04
CA ALA A 22 -10.15 16.98 -6.05
C ALA A 22 -9.86 16.21 -4.75
N ALA A 23 -8.65 16.34 -4.20
CA ALA A 23 -8.30 15.76 -2.91
C ALA A 23 -9.14 16.35 -1.78
N ASN A 24 -9.24 17.68 -1.68
CA ASN A 24 -10.04 18.36 -0.66
C ASN A 24 -11.52 17.97 -0.75
N ALA A 25 -12.07 17.84 -1.96
CA ALA A 25 -13.44 17.38 -2.16
C ALA A 25 -13.63 15.93 -1.65
N ALA A 26 -12.72 15.01 -2.00
CA ALA A 26 -12.78 13.64 -1.50
C ALA A 26 -12.62 13.57 0.03
N ILE A 27 -11.72 14.37 0.61
CA ILE A 27 -11.50 14.44 2.07
C ILE A 27 -12.77 14.89 2.80
N ALA A 28 -13.46 15.90 2.24
CA ALA A 28 -14.72 16.40 2.79
C ALA A 28 -15.88 15.39 2.63
N GLU A 29 -15.87 14.60 1.56
CA GLU A 29 -16.96 13.69 1.21
C GLU A 29 -16.86 12.32 1.91
N PHE A 30 -15.71 11.65 1.84
CA PHE A 30 -15.57 10.27 2.33
C PHE A 30 -14.19 9.95 2.95
N ALA A 31 -13.11 10.63 2.55
CA ALA A 31 -11.76 10.39 3.04
C ALA A 31 -11.47 11.23 4.31
N THR A 32 -12.38 11.22 5.28
CA THR A 32 -12.28 12.05 6.49
C THR A 32 -10.99 11.75 7.27
N GLY A 33 -10.29 12.81 7.68
CA GLY A 33 -9.04 12.72 8.44
C GLY A 33 -7.77 12.62 7.59
N PHE A 34 -7.91 12.50 6.26
CA PHE A 34 -6.80 12.73 5.34
C PHE A 34 -6.52 14.23 5.22
N GLY A 35 -5.30 14.59 4.83
CA GLY A 35 -4.89 15.97 4.60
C GLY A 35 -3.74 16.07 3.61
N ILE A 36 -3.73 17.14 2.83
CA ILE A 36 -2.64 17.43 1.89
C ILE A 36 -1.40 17.84 2.70
N ASP A 37 -0.23 17.33 2.32
CA ASP A 37 1.05 17.78 2.86
C ASP A 37 1.59 18.94 2.01
N ASP A 38 1.32 20.16 2.45
CA ASP A 38 1.74 21.38 1.75
C ASP A 38 3.26 21.53 1.66
N ALA A 39 4.04 20.95 2.59
CA ALA A 39 5.49 21.11 2.62
C ALA A 39 6.18 20.34 1.49
N TYR A 40 5.60 19.20 1.08
CA TYR A 40 6.17 18.31 0.08
C TYR A 40 5.39 18.30 -1.26
N SER A 41 4.26 19.00 -1.34
CA SER A 41 3.44 19.09 -2.56
C SER A 41 3.81 20.32 -3.40
N VAL A 42 4.38 20.10 -4.58
CA VAL A 42 4.94 21.15 -5.45
C VAL A 42 4.39 21.09 -6.88
N ALA A 43 4.23 22.27 -7.48
CA ALA A 43 3.75 22.45 -8.86
C ALA A 43 4.89 22.34 -9.90
N GLU A 44 5.81 21.42 -9.65
CA GLU A 44 7.03 21.24 -10.43
C GLU A 44 7.39 19.74 -10.54
N PRO A 45 8.08 19.31 -11.60
CA PRO A 45 8.62 17.96 -11.69
C PRO A 45 9.67 17.72 -10.60
N ASP A 46 9.75 16.49 -10.10
CA ASP A 46 10.79 16.03 -9.18
C ASP A 46 11.59 14.88 -9.81
N GLU A 47 12.85 15.14 -10.13
CA GLU A 47 13.77 14.20 -10.80
C GLU A 47 13.96 12.89 -10.02
N ARG A 48 13.68 12.89 -8.70
CA ARG A 48 13.79 11.69 -7.85
C ARG A 48 12.66 10.69 -8.12
N MET A 49 11.52 11.13 -8.68
CA MET A 49 10.32 10.31 -8.83
C MET A 49 10.55 9.09 -9.72
N SER A 50 11.29 9.24 -10.83
CA SER A 50 11.59 8.11 -11.73
C SER A 50 12.25 6.96 -10.99
N ARG A 51 13.32 7.25 -10.22
CA ARG A 51 14.01 6.22 -9.44
C ARG A 51 13.13 5.70 -8.30
N SER A 52 12.37 6.59 -7.65
CA SER A 52 11.52 6.23 -6.52
C SER A 52 10.40 5.27 -6.91
N PHE A 53 9.73 5.49 -8.04
CA PHE A 53 8.70 4.58 -8.55
C PHE A 53 9.31 3.28 -9.11
N GLU A 54 10.45 3.33 -9.78
CA GLU A 54 11.14 2.14 -10.32
C GLU A 54 11.44 1.10 -9.23
N VAL A 55 11.94 1.54 -8.07
CA VAL A 55 12.26 0.63 -6.95
C VAL A 55 11.00 0.13 -6.24
N CYS A 56 9.91 0.88 -6.29
CA CYS A 56 8.64 0.59 -5.62
C CYS A 56 7.60 -0.12 -6.49
N ARG A 57 7.84 -0.31 -7.79
CA ARG A 57 6.84 -0.89 -8.70
C ARG A 57 6.40 -2.29 -8.25
N ASP A 58 5.11 -2.57 -8.37
CA ASP A 58 4.54 -3.91 -8.20
C ASP A 58 5.14 -4.87 -9.24
N ARG A 59 5.72 -5.96 -8.75
CA ARG A 59 6.34 -7.03 -9.55
C ARG A 59 5.60 -8.36 -9.42
N VAL A 60 4.50 -8.38 -8.66
CA VAL A 60 3.72 -9.58 -8.34
C VAL A 60 2.61 -9.78 -9.34
N ALA A 61 1.76 -8.76 -9.53
CA ALA A 61 0.67 -8.87 -10.47
C ALA A 61 1.21 -8.77 -11.90
N ALA A 62 0.73 -9.65 -12.77
CA ALA A 62 1.03 -9.58 -14.19
C ALA A 62 0.54 -8.25 -14.75
N ASP A 63 1.35 -7.62 -15.60
CA ASP A 63 1.03 -6.32 -16.22
C ASP A 63 0.69 -5.20 -15.22
N ALA A 64 1.13 -5.33 -13.97
CA ALA A 64 0.93 -4.31 -12.93
C ALA A 64 1.65 -3.00 -13.23
N TRP A 65 2.66 -3.05 -14.09
CA TRP A 65 3.49 -1.93 -14.50
C TRP A 65 3.91 -2.08 -15.96
N THR A 66 3.77 -1.02 -16.74
CA THR A 66 4.08 -1.00 -18.18
C THR A 66 5.05 0.12 -18.54
N PRO A 67 5.67 0.09 -19.73
CA PRO A 67 6.51 1.20 -20.19
C PRO A 67 5.78 2.56 -20.27
N ALA A 68 4.45 2.55 -20.45
CA ALA A 68 3.66 3.77 -20.42
C ALA A 68 3.58 4.39 -19.02
N ASP A 69 3.61 3.56 -17.97
CA ASP A 69 3.68 4.04 -16.58
C ASP A 69 5.07 4.64 -16.29
N ASP A 70 6.15 4.05 -16.81
CA ASP A 70 7.50 4.62 -16.73
C ASP A 70 7.58 6.00 -17.43
N GLU A 71 7.00 6.13 -18.63
CA GLU A 71 6.94 7.40 -19.36
C GLU A 71 6.09 8.45 -18.61
N ALA A 72 4.94 8.04 -18.05
CA ALA A 72 4.09 8.92 -17.26
C ALA A 72 4.80 9.46 -16.02
N VAL A 73 5.54 8.61 -15.30
CA VAL A 73 6.40 9.05 -14.20
C VAL A 73 7.52 9.95 -14.71
N GLY A 74 8.20 9.61 -15.81
CA GLY A 74 9.32 10.40 -16.31
C GLY A 74 8.93 11.78 -16.84
N THR A 75 7.67 11.97 -17.24
CA THR A 75 7.17 13.21 -17.85
C THR A 75 6.23 14.03 -16.95
N HIS A 76 5.98 13.59 -15.72
CA HIS A 76 5.16 14.32 -14.76
C HIS A 76 5.64 15.77 -14.57
N GLN A 77 4.73 16.64 -14.15
CA GLN A 77 5.00 18.07 -14.01
C GLN A 77 4.64 18.64 -12.63
N SER A 78 4.05 17.82 -11.76
CA SER A 78 3.74 18.21 -10.38
C SER A 78 3.67 16.99 -9.46
N VAL A 79 3.81 17.23 -8.15
CA VAL A 79 3.78 16.21 -7.11
C VAL A 79 2.81 16.65 -6.00
N LEU A 80 1.88 15.77 -5.63
CA LEU A 80 0.96 15.96 -4.50
C LEU A 80 1.18 14.85 -3.49
N TYR A 81 1.38 15.22 -2.23
CA TYR A 81 1.39 14.30 -1.11
C TYR A 81 0.10 14.44 -0.29
N VAL A 82 -0.52 13.30 0.03
CA VAL A 82 -1.67 13.23 0.93
C VAL A 82 -1.37 12.26 2.06
N LEU A 83 -1.59 12.72 3.29
CA LEU A 83 -1.38 11.96 4.52
C LEU A 83 -2.72 11.50 5.08
N GLY A 84 -2.87 10.20 5.30
CA GLY A 84 -4.04 9.63 5.98
C GLY A 84 -4.02 9.87 7.50
N PRO A 85 -5.13 9.59 8.19
CA PRO A 85 -5.20 9.64 9.65
C PRO A 85 -4.27 8.59 10.27
N ARG A 86 -3.94 8.78 11.55
CA ARG A 86 -3.32 7.74 12.36
C ARG A 86 -4.35 6.62 12.59
N MET A 87 -3.93 5.38 12.43
CA MET A 87 -4.80 4.21 12.41
C MET A 87 -4.56 3.31 13.62
N THR A 88 -5.61 2.62 14.05
CA THR A 88 -5.54 1.47 14.95
C THR A 88 -5.83 0.21 14.14
N ARG A 89 -5.69 -0.97 14.76
CA ARG A 89 -5.98 -2.24 14.08
C ARG A 89 -7.43 -2.30 13.60
N GLU A 90 -8.34 -1.76 14.39
CA GLU A 90 -9.78 -1.81 14.16
C GLU A 90 -10.23 -0.92 13.00
N ASN A 91 -9.52 0.19 12.74
CA ASN A 91 -9.92 1.16 11.72
C ASN A 91 -9.03 1.16 10.46
N ALA A 92 -7.94 0.39 10.46
CA ALA A 92 -6.95 0.34 9.38
C ALA A 92 -7.56 -0.05 8.01
N VAL A 93 -8.41 -1.08 7.97
CA VAL A 93 -9.08 -1.50 6.72
C VAL A 93 -9.99 -0.40 6.19
N ARG A 94 -10.83 0.21 7.05
CA ARG A 94 -11.73 1.30 6.64
C ARG A 94 -10.96 2.50 6.09
N ALA A 95 -9.89 2.91 6.78
CA ALA A 95 -9.04 4.00 6.32
C ALA A 95 -8.30 3.67 5.02
N SER A 96 -7.88 2.41 4.84
CA SER A 96 -7.27 1.93 3.59
C SER A 96 -8.24 1.88 2.41
N ILE A 97 -9.50 1.51 2.61
CA ILE A 97 -10.53 1.62 1.57
C ILE A 97 -10.75 3.10 1.20
N GLY A 98 -10.80 3.99 2.20
CA GLY A 98 -10.86 5.44 1.98
C GLY A 98 -9.66 5.95 1.16
N ALA A 99 -8.45 5.49 1.47
CA ALA A 99 -7.25 5.78 0.68
C ALA A 99 -7.40 5.29 -0.78
N LEU A 100 -7.91 4.07 -0.98
CA LEU A 100 -8.09 3.50 -2.31
C LEU A 100 -9.09 4.29 -3.16
N PHE A 101 -10.19 4.76 -2.58
CA PHE A 101 -11.16 5.61 -3.29
C PHE A 101 -10.65 7.05 -3.48
N LEU A 102 -9.79 7.55 -2.60
CA LEU A 102 -9.08 8.80 -2.83
C LEU A 102 -8.14 8.67 -4.05
N VAL A 103 -7.47 7.52 -4.20
CA VAL A 103 -6.66 7.23 -5.38
C VAL A 103 -7.50 7.29 -6.65
N ASP A 104 -8.69 6.67 -6.65
CA ASP A 104 -9.62 6.73 -7.78
C ASP A 104 -9.97 8.18 -8.16
N ARG A 105 -10.39 8.99 -7.17
CA ARG A 105 -10.74 10.39 -7.39
C ARG A 105 -9.60 11.20 -8.00
N LEU A 106 -8.36 10.96 -7.57
CA LEU A 106 -7.20 11.71 -8.05
C LEU A 106 -6.72 11.22 -9.42
N ILE A 107 -6.88 9.94 -9.75
CA ILE A 107 -6.67 9.45 -11.11
C ILE A 107 -7.65 10.14 -12.07
N ASP A 108 -8.92 10.25 -11.70
CA ASP A 108 -9.94 10.94 -12.52
C ASP A 108 -9.68 12.44 -12.63
N ALA A 109 -9.04 13.05 -11.62
CA ALA A 109 -8.58 14.43 -11.64
C ALA A 109 -7.22 14.63 -12.35
N GLY A 110 -6.69 13.62 -13.03
CA GLY A 110 -5.50 13.76 -13.88
C GLY A 110 -4.16 13.36 -13.23
N ALA A 111 -4.18 12.64 -12.11
CA ALA A 111 -2.97 11.97 -11.63
C ALA A 111 -2.53 10.90 -12.65
N VAL A 112 -1.27 10.96 -13.04
CA VAL A 112 -0.67 10.06 -14.04
C VAL A 112 0.10 8.90 -13.43
N ALA A 113 0.48 9.00 -12.17
CA ALA A 113 1.08 7.91 -11.40
C ALA A 113 0.79 8.09 -9.90
N VAL A 114 0.70 6.97 -9.18
CA VAL A 114 0.38 6.97 -7.74
C VAL A 114 1.24 5.94 -7.00
N LYS A 115 1.74 6.31 -5.82
CA LYS A 115 2.55 5.46 -4.95
C LYS A 115 2.10 5.53 -3.50
N GLY A 116 1.98 4.38 -2.86
CA GLY A 116 1.86 4.25 -1.40
C GLY A 116 3.24 4.27 -0.75
N GLU A 117 3.66 5.43 -0.25
CA GLU A 117 4.98 5.67 0.36
C GLU A 117 5.17 4.90 1.67
N SER A 118 4.07 4.70 2.42
CA SER A 118 4.11 4.02 3.73
C SER A 118 4.65 2.59 3.67
N ALA A 119 4.59 1.94 2.53
CA ALA A 119 5.18 0.63 2.28
C ALA A 119 6.14 0.61 1.08
N GLY A 120 6.18 1.70 0.30
CA GLY A 120 6.96 1.77 -0.93
C GLY A 120 6.40 0.89 -2.04
N VAL A 121 5.09 0.97 -2.33
CA VAL A 121 4.47 0.26 -3.45
C VAL A 121 3.89 1.22 -4.49
N ALA A 122 4.20 0.99 -5.76
CA ALA A 122 3.66 1.72 -6.90
C ALA A 122 2.99 0.76 -7.88
N HIS A 123 1.76 1.05 -8.29
CA HIS A 123 1.05 0.33 -9.34
C HIS A 123 0.92 1.22 -10.56
N GLY A 124 0.88 0.63 -11.76
CA GLY A 124 0.45 1.32 -12.96
C GLY A 124 -1.02 1.70 -12.86
N LEU A 125 -1.47 2.71 -13.62
CA LEU A 125 -2.84 3.21 -13.52
C LEU A 125 -3.90 2.15 -13.82
N HIS A 126 -3.59 1.23 -14.73
CA HIS A 126 -4.45 0.08 -15.03
C HIS A 126 -4.69 -0.76 -13.78
N ARG A 127 -3.60 -1.12 -13.08
CA ARG A 127 -3.64 -1.94 -11.88
C ARG A 127 -4.31 -1.23 -10.71
N TRP A 128 -4.08 0.06 -10.52
CA TRP A 128 -4.82 0.86 -9.55
C TRP A 128 -6.33 0.76 -9.77
N ARG A 129 -6.80 0.93 -11.02
CA ARG A 129 -8.23 0.81 -11.34
C ARG A 129 -8.80 -0.59 -11.11
N GLU A 130 -8.02 -1.64 -11.31
CA GLU A 130 -8.44 -3.00 -10.93
C GLU A 130 -8.63 -3.14 -9.42
N LEU A 131 -7.66 -2.67 -8.64
CA LEU A 131 -7.72 -2.70 -7.18
C LEU A 131 -8.90 -1.88 -6.66
N ILE A 132 -9.14 -0.70 -7.23
CA ILE A 132 -10.31 0.14 -6.91
C ILE A 132 -11.61 -0.63 -7.15
N ARG A 133 -11.76 -1.28 -8.32
CA ARG A 133 -12.95 -2.10 -8.62
C ARG A 133 -13.12 -3.25 -7.62
N MET A 134 -12.03 -3.92 -7.24
CA MET A 134 -12.06 -4.95 -6.20
C MET A 134 -12.51 -4.36 -4.84
N GLY A 135 -12.04 -3.15 -4.51
CA GLY A 135 -12.46 -2.39 -3.33
C GLY A 135 -13.95 -2.11 -3.31
N VAL A 136 -14.50 -1.59 -4.41
CA VAL A 136 -15.94 -1.34 -4.57
C VAL A 136 -16.73 -2.64 -4.35
N VAL A 137 -16.37 -3.72 -5.04
CA VAL A 137 -17.07 -5.01 -4.90
C VAL A 137 -17.02 -5.54 -3.46
N ALA A 138 -15.86 -5.45 -2.80
CA ALA A 138 -15.70 -5.91 -1.43
C ALA A 138 -16.46 -5.05 -0.41
N THR A 139 -16.55 -3.74 -0.65
CA THR A 139 -17.33 -2.81 0.18
C THR A 139 -18.83 -3.02 -0.01
N ASP A 140 -19.30 -3.12 -1.25
CA ASP A 140 -20.73 -3.33 -1.56
C ASP A 140 -21.25 -4.66 -1.00
N ALA A 141 -20.40 -5.69 -0.96
CA ALA A 141 -20.72 -6.99 -0.39
C ALA A 141 -20.55 -7.09 1.13
N ASP A 142 -20.04 -6.04 1.80
CA ASP A 142 -19.62 -6.05 3.21
C ASP A 142 -18.69 -7.24 3.55
N ASP A 143 -17.81 -7.61 2.62
CA ASP A 143 -16.90 -8.74 2.78
C ASP A 143 -15.59 -8.27 3.43
N ALA A 144 -15.51 -8.42 4.76
CA ALA A 144 -14.35 -8.01 5.55
C ALA A 144 -13.03 -8.66 5.09
N LEU A 145 -13.07 -9.92 4.63
CA LEU A 145 -11.89 -10.61 4.14
C LEU A 145 -11.43 -10.04 2.80
N ALA A 146 -12.37 -9.83 1.87
CA ALA A 146 -12.06 -9.23 0.58
C ALA A 146 -11.58 -7.78 0.73
N GLN A 147 -12.17 -7.00 1.65
CA GLN A 147 -11.73 -5.64 1.96
C GLN A 147 -10.30 -5.63 2.53
N ASN A 148 -10.00 -6.49 3.51
CA ASN A 148 -8.64 -6.59 4.03
C ASN A 148 -7.64 -6.99 2.93
N ARG A 149 -7.99 -8.00 2.11
CA ARG A 149 -7.14 -8.48 1.03
C ARG A 149 -6.83 -7.36 0.04
N VAL A 150 -7.82 -6.65 -0.48
CA VAL A 150 -7.57 -5.59 -1.47
C VAL A 150 -6.74 -4.45 -0.88
N CYS A 151 -6.91 -4.11 0.41
CA CYS A 151 -6.05 -3.13 1.07
C CYS A 151 -4.58 -3.57 1.09
N ARG A 152 -4.30 -4.86 1.38
CA ARG A 152 -2.94 -5.42 1.31
C ARG A 152 -2.39 -5.46 -0.11
N LEU A 153 -3.20 -5.86 -1.09
CA LEU A 153 -2.80 -5.86 -2.49
C LEU A 153 -2.42 -4.45 -2.97
N ALA A 154 -3.17 -3.43 -2.53
CA ALA A 154 -2.98 -2.05 -2.93
C ALA A 154 -1.79 -1.37 -2.25
N PHE A 155 -1.61 -1.57 -0.94
CA PHE A 155 -0.73 -0.73 -0.13
C PHE A 155 0.45 -1.46 0.51
N ALA A 156 0.68 -2.74 0.23
CA ALA A 156 1.84 -3.47 0.75
C ALA A 156 2.76 -3.98 -0.37
N LEU A 157 4.07 -3.84 -0.16
CA LEU A 157 5.10 -4.39 -1.03
C LEU A 157 5.41 -5.82 -0.61
N ARG A 158 5.42 -6.75 -1.57
CA ARG A 158 5.84 -8.15 -1.38
C ARG A 158 6.18 -8.79 -2.73
N PRO A 159 6.99 -9.85 -2.77
CA PRO A 159 7.92 -10.20 -1.70
C PRO A 159 9.10 -9.22 -1.75
N LEU A 160 9.52 -8.72 -0.59
CA LEU A 160 10.83 -8.08 -0.45
C LEU A 160 11.82 -9.16 -0.02
N ALA A 161 12.97 -9.26 -0.69
CA ALA A 161 13.99 -10.23 -0.32
C ALA A 161 14.91 -9.62 0.75
N SER A 162 15.08 -10.34 1.86
CA SER A 162 16.04 -10.04 2.92
C SER A 162 16.93 -11.26 3.20
N ASP A 163 17.84 -11.17 4.16
CA ASP A 163 18.74 -12.28 4.46
C ASP A 163 17.97 -13.48 5.02
N GLY A 164 17.97 -14.59 4.27
CA GLY A 164 17.27 -15.82 4.62
C GLY A 164 15.75 -15.85 4.41
N TYR A 165 15.08 -14.70 4.18
CA TYR A 165 13.62 -14.62 4.07
C TYR A 165 13.12 -13.80 2.85
N PHE A 166 11.88 -14.07 2.47
CA PHE A 166 11.03 -13.16 1.72
C PHE A 166 10.00 -12.56 2.67
N GLU A 167 9.68 -11.28 2.55
CA GLU A 167 8.76 -10.62 3.46
C GLU A 167 7.74 -9.72 2.77
N SER A 168 6.63 -9.46 3.47
CA SER A 168 5.77 -8.31 3.19
C SER A 168 6.26 -7.08 3.96
N VAL A 169 5.98 -5.91 3.42
CA VAL A 169 6.07 -4.63 4.12
C VAL A 169 4.77 -3.88 3.85
N GLY A 170 4.07 -3.44 4.91
CA GLY A 170 2.85 -2.64 4.77
C GLY A 170 1.57 -3.30 5.25
N PHE A 171 1.59 -4.53 5.76
CA PHE A 171 0.36 -5.17 6.25
C PHE A 171 -0.23 -4.45 7.48
N HIS A 172 0.56 -3.65 8.19
CA HIS A 172 0.06 -2.78 9.25
C HIS A 172 -0.94 -1.73 8.76
N LEU A 173 -0.86 -1.33 7.50
CA LEU A 173 -1.85 -0.44 6.88
C LEU A 173 -3.23 -1.10 6.77
N ALA A 174 -3.28 -2.43 6.75
CA ALA A 174 -4.51 -3.24 6.83
C ALA A 174 -4.76 -3.84 8.22
N GLY A 175 -4.04 -3.40 9.26
CA GLY A 175 -4.23 -3.87 10.63
C GLY A 175 -3.67 -5.26 10.90
N LEU A 176 -2.66 -5.71 10.15
CA LEU A 176 -2.07 -7.04 10.28
C LEU A 176 -0.55 -6.96 10.52
N PRO A 177 0.04 -7.97 11.18
CA PRO A 177 1.49 -8.13 11.13
C PRO A 177 1.94 -8.41 9.70
N ASP A 178 3.18 -8.07 9.38
CA ASP A 178 3.83 -8.53 8.15
C ASP A 178 4.16 -10.03 8.24
N VAL A 179 4.52 -10.66 7.13
CA VAL A 179 4.83 -12.10 7.07
C VAL A 179 6.20 -12.33 6.48
N GLN A 180 7.03 -13.13 7.15
CA GLN A 180 8.34 -13.59 6.71
C GLN A 180 8.30 -15.08 6.37
N VAL A 181 8.66 -15.42 5.13
CA VAL A 181 8.72 -16.78 4.58
C VAL A 181 10.17 -17.15 4.29
N PRO A 182 10.72 -18.23 4.86
CA PRO A 182 12.09 -18.66 4.56
C PRO A 182 12.30 -18.87 3.06
N ARG A 183 13.45 -18.41 2.53
CA ARG A 183 13.79 -18.61 1.11
C ARG A 183 13.96 -20.08 0.73
N SER A 184 14.18 -20.96 1.71
CA SER A 184 14.18 -22.42 1.52
C SER A 184 12.82 -22.96 1.08
N ARG A 185 11.72 -22.22 1.30
CA ARG A 185 10.35 -22.68 0.99
C ARG A 185 9.92 -22.47 -0.46
N GLY A 186 10.71 -21.81 -1.31
CA GLY A 186 10.42 -21.71 -2.74
C GLY A 186 10.91 -20.44 -3.42
N SER A 187 10.32 -20.17 -4.59
CA SER A 187 10.58 -18.96 -5.37
C SER A 187 9.87 -17.73 -4.77
N ASP A 188 10.23 -16.54 -5.25
CA ASP A 188 9.55 -15.28 -4.92
C ASP A 188 8.02 -15.40 -5.13
N ARG A 189 7.59 -16.08 -6.20
CA ARG A 189 6.16 -16.27 -6.50
C ARG A 189 5.47 -17.19 -5.49
N ASP A 190 6.15 -18.25 -5.06
CA ASP A 190 5.64 -19.16 -4.04
C ASP A 190 5.53 -18.42 -2.70
N ALA A 191 6.52 -17.61 -2.36
CA ALA A 191 6.53 -16.80 -1.15
C ALA A 191 5.37 -15.81 -1.11
N VAL A 192 5.05 -15.11 -2.22
CA VAL A 192 3.87 -14.24 -2.30
C VAL A 192 2.59 -15.00 -1.95
N ALA A 193 2.39 -16.17 -2.55
CA ALA A 193 1.17 -16.95 -2.32
C ALA A 193 1.05 -17.38 -0.85
N VAL A 194 2.18 -17.74 -0.22
CA VAL A 194 2.23 -18.06 1.21
C VAL A 194 1.95 -16.83 2.07
N ILE A 195 2.59 -15.69 1.77
CA ILE A 195 2.39 -14.41 2.49
C ILE A 195 0.90 -14.02 2.45
N ASP A 196 0.28 -14.05 1.27
CA ASP A 196 -1.12 -13.68 1.10
C ASP A 196 -2.08 -14.67 1.77
N GLY A 197 -1.76 -15.97 1.73
CA GLY A 197 -2.52 -17.03 2.38
C GLY A 197 -2.48 -16.93 3.91
N VAL A 198 -1.29 -16.75 4.49
CA VAL A 198 -1.12 -16.55 5.94
C VAL A 198 -1.91 -15.34 6.41
N ALA A 199 -1.84 -14.21 5.69
CA ALA A 199 -2.61 -13.03 6.05
C ALA A 199 -4.13 -13.24 5.95
N ASP A 200 -4.61 -13.97 4.93
CA ASP A 200 -6.03 -14.35 4.87
C ASP A 200 -6.44 -15.22 6.07
N GLU A 201 -5.58 -16.16 6.50
CA GLU A 201 -5.83 -17.01 7.66
C GLU A 201 -5.88 -16.20 8.96
N ILE A 202 -5.01 -15.20 9.14
CA ILE A 202 -5.06 -14.32 10.31
C ILE A 202 -6.41 -13.61 10.37
N VAL A 203 -6.93 -13.15 9.23
CA VAL A 203 -8.25 -12.50 9.16
C VAL A 203 -9.38 -13.48 9.47
N ARG A 204 -9.33 -14.72 8.96
CA ARG A 204 -10.40 -15.72 9.15
C ARG A 204 -10.41 -16.37 10.53
N HIS A 205 -9.23 -16.62 11.09
CA HIS A 205 -9.04 -17.52 12.24
C HIS A 205 -8.38 -16.83 13.44
N GLY A 206 -7.84 -15.62 13.25
CA GLY A 206 -7.10 -14.91 14.28
C GLY A 206 -5.63 -15.32 14.34
N ILE A 207 -4.81 -14.42 14.90
CA ILE A 207 -3.35 -14.56 14.90
C ILE A 207 -2.87 -15.82 15.62
N ASP A 208 -3.41 -16.12 16.81
CA ASP A 208 -2.95 -17.26 17.62
C ASP A 208 -3.18 -18.60 16.91
N ALA A 209 -4.33 -18.75 16.25
CA ALA A 209 -4.66 -19.96 15.49
C ALA A 209 -3.73 -20.12 14.27
N THR A 210 -3.46 -19.02 13.55
CA THR A 210 -2.53 -19.05 12.41
C THR A 210 -1.09 -19.35 12.85
N LEU A 211 -0.61 -18.75 13.94
CA LEU A 211 0.73 -19.04 14.47
C LEU A 211 0.88 -20.53 14.81
N HIS A 212 -0.13 -21.11 15.47
CA HIS A 212 -0.13 -22.53 15.79
C HIS A 212 -0.15 -23.41 14.53
N ALA A 213 -0.99 -23.09 13.55
CA ALA A 213 -1.13 -23.87 12.32
C ALA A 213 0.15 -23.90 11.46
N HIS A 214 0.96 -22.84 11.52
CA HIS A 214 2.18 -22.71 10.72
C HIS A 214 3.49 -22.94 11.51
N GLU A 215 3.39 -23.33 12.78
CA GLU A 215 4.54 -23.39 13.70
C GLU A 215 5.37 -22.10 13.64
N ALA A 216 4.68 -20.97 13.58
CA ALA A 216 5.27 -19.65 13.36
C ALA A 216 5.43 -18.88 14.66
N LEU A 217 6.29 -17.86 14.63
CA LEU A 217 6.48 -16.93 15.75
C LEU A 217 6.04 -15.54 15.34
N LEU A 218 5.42 -14.82 16.26
CA LEU A 218 5.23 -13.38 16.14
C LEU A 218 6.43 -12.68 16.80
N ILE A 219 7.16 -11.89 16.04
CA ILE A 219 8.31 -11.11 16.49
C ILE A 219 8.06 -9.62 16.29
N ASP A 220 8.80 -8.78 17.02
CA ASP A 220 8.76 -7.34 16.82
C ASP A 220 9.45 -6.93 15.51
N ASP A 221 9.01 -5.81 14.93
CA ASP A 221 9.71 -5.17 13.81
C ASP A 221 10.92 -4.41 14.34
N ALA A 222 12.11 -4.97 14.11
CA ALA A 222 13.39 -4.34 14.40
C ALA A 222 14.07 -3.79 13.13
N SER A 223 13.41 -3.89 11.97
CA SER A 223 13.95 -3.48 10.67
C SER A 223 13.73 -2.00 10.37
N HIS A 224 12.80 -1.36 11.08
CA HIS A 224 12.44 0.05 10.91
C HIS A 224 12.45 0.79 12.24
N ASP A 225 12.88 2.05 12.21
CA ASP A 225 12.74 2.93 13.37
C ASP A 225 11.27 3.24 13.64
N GLU A 226 10.88 3.41 14.91
CA GLU A 226 9.48 3.60 15.30
C GLU A 226 8.79 4.81 14.65
N ASP A 227 9.55 5.79 14.15
CA ASP A 227 9.06 6.97 13.44
C ASP A 227 8.98 6.80 11.92
N ASP A 228 9.54 5.71 11.35
CA ASP A 228 9.39 5.37 9.93
C ASP A 228 7.95 4.95 9.63
N PHE A 229 7.39 5.42 8.51
CA PHE A 229 6.07 5.02 8.03
C PHE A 229 5.96 3.51 7.75
N LYS A 230 7.08 2.83 7.50
CA LYS A 230 7.14 1.38 7.30
C LYS A 230 7.12 0.58 8.60
N PHE A 231 7.36 1.22 9.74
CA PHE A 231 7.35 0.53 11.04
C PHE A 231 6.02 -0.18 11.27
N ASN A 232 6.11 -1.48 11.54
CA ASN A 232 4.96 -2.32 11.81
C ASN A 232 4.76 -2.52 13.33
N PRO A 233 3.82 -1.80 13.97
CA PRO A 233 3.55 -1.94 15.40
C PRO A 233 2.84 -3.25 15.76
N TYR A 234 2.48 -4.06 14.77
CA TYR A 234 1.79 -5.34 14.96
C TYR A 234 2.74 -6.53 14.85
N GLY A 235 4.03 -6.28 14.56
CA GLY A 235 5.06 -7.29 14.45
C GLY A 235 5.08 -8.01 13.10
N ILE A 236 5.86 -9.09 13.05
CA ILE A 236 6.09 -9.92 11.88
C ILE A 236 5.83 -11.37 12.24
N VAL A 237 4.99 -12.05 11.48
CA VAL A 237 4.79 -13.51 11.53
C VAL A 237 5.93 -14.17 10.78
N ARG A 238 6.89 -14.75 11.50
CA ARG A 238 8.00 -15.49 10.94
C ARG A 238 7.69 -16.97 10.88
N LEU A 239 7.57 -17.51 9.67
CA LEU A 239 7.40 -18.94 9.46
C LEU A 239 8.71 -19.68 9.75
N SER A 240 8.62 -20.84 10.39
CA SER A 240 9.78 -21.69 10.67
C SER A 240 10.43 -22.21 9.37
N THR A 241 11.75 -22.36 9.36
CA THR A 241 12.51 -22.94 8.23
C THR A 241 12.10 -24.35 7.88
#